data_AF-A0A833E702-F1
#
_entry.id   AF-A0A833E702-F1
#
_cell.length_a   1.000
_cell.length_b   1.000
_cell.length_c   1.000
_cell.angle_alpha   90.00
_cell.angle_beta   90.00
_cell.angle_gamma   90.00
#
_symmetry.space_group_name_H-M   'P 1'
#
loop_
_entity.id
_entity.type
_entity.pdbx_description
1 polymer ?
#
loop_
_entity_poly.entity_id
_entity_poly.type
_entity_poly.pdbx_seq_one_letter_code
_entity_poly.pdbx_strand_id
1 'polypeptide(L)'
;MRNNRAVRVYISDPRILKTLITMLNKEGIPFTELTANIISNGDIVITNNLQHTIKYLRGKRVYIVEANRATPEYLTNVVEKVKCLLRGKDRYRTLILGIDPGVKIGLVILGDNELCKATVFNSVEDLISTVKLALLNIPYERARVRIGNGEKSARVVNEILNFIEKYKSKELKEKEIVIELVDETRTYNIPAIFRGKMGNIPKDVISALNIAVRKGLVIEGIEYS
;
A
#
# COMPACT_ATOMS: atom_id res chain seq x y z
N MET A 1 4.98 -11.28 25.25
CA MET A 1 6.18 -11.74 24.51
C MET A 1 6.49 -10.71 23.44
N ARG A 2 7.67 -10.07 23.45
CA ARG A 2 8.11 -9.24 22.32
C ARG A 2 8.32 -10.18 21.13
N ASN A 3 7.50 -10.02 20.09
CA ASN A 3 7.67 -10.74 18.83
C ASN A 3 8.99 -10.28 18.21
N ASN A 4 10.07 -11.02 18.42
CA ASN A 4 11.38 -10.69 17.86
C ASN A 4 11.47 -11.25 16.43
N ARG A 5 10.53 -10.85 15.56
CA ARG A 5 10.57 -11.21 14.14
C ARG A 5 11.68 -10.39 13.48
N ALA A 6 12.64 -11.06 12.87
CA ALA A 6 13.66 -10.38 12.07
C ALA A 6 13.35 -10.49 10.57
N VAL A 7 13.78 -9.50 9.80
CA VAL A 7 13.67 -9.52 8.33
C VAL A 7 14.95 -10.10 7.75
N ARG A 8 14.81 -11.14 6.93
CA ARG A 8 15.87 -11.78 6.16
C ARG A 8 15.63 -11.57 4.68
N VAL A 9 16.66 -11.24 3.92
CA VAL A 9 16.54 -10.93 2.49
C VAL A 9 17.41 -11.88 1.67
N TYR A 10 16.81 -12.54 0.68
CA TYR A 10 17.53 -13.25 -0.38
C TYR A 10 16.96 -12.85 -1.74
N ILE A 11 17.66 -11.96 -2.44
CA ILE A 11 17.23 -11.50 -3.77
C ILE A 11 18.36 -11.73 -4.78
N SER A 12 18.08 -12.54 -5.80
CA SER A 12 19.02 -12.84 -6.88
C SER A 12 19.04 -11.79 -8.00
N ASP A 13 17.95 -11.01 -8.19
CA ASP A 13 17.90 -9.93 -9.18
C ASP A 13 18.45 -8.63 -8.56
N PRO A 14 19.60 -8.09 -9.03
CA PRO A 14 20.21 -6.89 -8.46
C PRO A 14 19.32 -5.64 -8.50
N ARG A 15 18.42 -5.54 -9.48
CA ARG A 15 17.50 -4.39 -9.62
C ARG A 15 16.45 -4.42 -8.51
N ILE A 16 15.90 -5.60 -8.22
CA ILE A 16 14.97 -5.80 -7.12
C ILE A 16 15.67 -5.51 -5.80
N LEU A 17 16.88 -6.07 -5.61
CA LEU A 17 17.65 -5.89 -4.38
C LEU A 17 17.95 -4.42 -4.08
N LYS A 18 18.46 -3.68 -5.07
CA LYS A 18 18.80 -2.25 -4.94
C LYS A 18 17.58 -1.42 -4.51
N THR A 19 16.45 -1.61 -5.20
CA THR A 19 15.22 -0.87 -4.89
C THR A 19 14.66 -1.26 -3.53
N LEU A 20 14.63 -2.57 -3.22
CA LEU A 20 14.13 -3.07 -1.93
C LEU A 20 14.95 -2.55 -0.74
N ILE A 21 16.27 -2.59 -0.81
CA ILE A 21 17.16 -2.05 0.25
C ILE A 21 16.87 -0.58 0.50
N THR A 22 16.74 0.21 -0.57
CA THR A 22 16.42 1.64 -0.48
C THR A 22 15.11 1.87 0.27
N MET A 23 14.09 1.06 -0.02
CA MET A 23 12.77 1.17 0.61
C MET A 23 12.77 0.70 2.06
N LEU A 24 13.42 -0.42 2.39
CA LEU A 24 13.54 -0.92 3.76
C LEU A 24 14.27 0.10 4.65
N ASN A 25 15.37 0.67 4.16
CA ASN A 25 16.12 1.71 4.87
C ASN A 25 15.28 2.98 5.08
N LYS A 26 14.54 3.43 4.06
CA LYS A 26 13.64 4.60 4.17
C LYS A 26 12.55 4.39 5.22
N GLU A 27 12.04 3.16 5.35
CA GLU A 27 11.05 2.80 6.37
C GLU A 27 11.66 2.46 7.74
N GLY A 28 12.99 2.50 7.88
CA GLY A 28 13.69 2.16 9.12
C GLY A 28 13.56 0.68 9.51
N ILE A 29 13.34 -0.22 8.54
CA ILE A 29 13.19 -1.65 8.78
C ILE A 29 14.57 -2.32 8.75
N PRO A 30 15.07 -2.83 9.89
CA PRO A 30 16.33 -3.55 9.91
C PRO A 30 16.17 -4.91 9.21
N PHE A 31 17.15 -5.26 8.40
CA PHE A 31 17.20 -6.53 7.69
C PHE A 31 18.62 -7.09 7.66
N THR A 32 18.73 -8.41 7.50
CA THR A 32 20.00 -9.09 7.25
C THR A 32 19.90 -9.95 6.00
N GLU A 33 21.02 -10.25 5.37
CA GLU A 33 21.06 -11.28 4.33
C GLU A 33 20.62 -12.63 4.91
N LEU A 34 19.91 -13.42 4.10
CA LEU A 34 19.53 -14.77 4.46
C LEU A 34 20.74 -15.71 4.38
N THR A 35 21.14 -16.23 5.52
CA THR A 35 22.15 -17.29 5.63
C THR A 35 21.63 -18.40 6.54
N ALA A 36 22.13 -19.63 6.38
CA ALA A 36 21.61 -20.81 7.07
C ALA A 36 21.65 -20.70 8.61
N ASN A 37 22.60 -19.92 9.15
CA ASN A 37 22.88 -19.88 10.58
C ASN A 37 22.09 -18.80 11.34
N ILE A 38 21.35 -17.93 10.64
CA ILE A 38 20.73 -16.74 11.24
C ILE A 38 19.18 -16.84 11.31
N ILE A 39 18.58 -17.86 10.67
CA ILE A 39 17.13 -17.99 10.55
C ILE A 39 16.47 -18.55 11.82
N SER A 40 15.41 -17.87 12.28
CA SER A 40 14.61 -18.26 13.45
C SER A 40 13.13 -18.45 13.11
N ASN A 41 12.41 -19.17 13.99
CA ASN A 41 10.96 -19.30 13.85
C ASN A 41 10.30 -17.93 13.98
N GLY A 42 9.40 -17.61 13.07
CA GLY A 42 8.70 -16.32 12.97
C GLY A 42 9.43 -15.27 12.15
N ASP A 43 10.66 -15.53 11.68
CA ASP A 43 11.38 -14.62 10.78
C ASP A 43 10.57 -14.38 9.49
N ILE A 44 10.77 -13.20 8.92
CA ILE A 44 10.15 -12.77 7.67
C ILE A 44 11.22 -12.84 6.59
N VAL A 45 11.02 -13.66 5.58
CA VAL A 45 11.97 -13.89 4.49
C VAL A 45 11.44 -13.24 3.21
N ILE A 46 12.13 -12.21 2.74
CA ILE A 46 11.84 -11.56 1.46
C ILE A 46 12.68 -12.22 0.37
N THR A 47 12.05 -12.73 -0.69
CA THR A 47 12.78 -13.39 -1.78
C THR A 47 12.15 -13.26 -3.16
N ASN A 48 12.97 -13.29 -4.22
CA ASN A 48 12.54 -13.47 -5.61
C ASN A 48 12.90 -14.85 -6.18
N ASN A 49 13.41 -15.76 -5.34
CA ASN A 49 13.85 -17.10 -5.72
C ASN A 49 13.56 -18.08 -4.58
N LEU A 50 12.33 -18.57 -4.56
CA LEU A 50 11.83 -19.48 -3.53
C LEU A 50 12.59 -20.81 -3.52
N GLN A 51 12.94 -21.36 -4.69
CA GLN A 51 13.63 -22.65 -4.80
C GLN A 51 14.99 -22.63 -4.10
N HIS A 52 15.74 -21.54 -4.27
CA HIS A 52 17.01 -21.38 -3.58
C HIS A 52 16.81 -21.12 -2.08
N THR A 53 15.83 -20.29 -1.74
CA THR A 53 15.52 -19.88 -0.36
C THR A 53 15.17 -21.06 0.55
N ILE A 54 14.37 -22.02 0.08
CA ILE A 54 13.90 -23.17 0.88
C ILE A 54 15.05 -23.97 1.51
N LYS A 55 16.23 -23.99 0.88
CA LYS A 55 17.43 -24.69 1.39
C LYS A 55 17.85 -24.17 2.76
N TYR A 56 17.62 -22.89 3.04
CA TYR A 56 17.95 -22.25 4.31
C TYR A 56 16.87 -22.42 5.39
N LEU A 57 15.64 -22.80 5.01
CA LEU A 57 14.46 -22.75 5.90
C LEU A 57 14.12 -24.08 6.58
N ARG A 58 14.96 -25.12 6.40
CA ARG A 58 14.67 -26.49 6.87
C ARG A 58 14.31 -26.52 8.36
N GLY A 59 13.11 -27.02 8.67
CA GLY A 59 12.59 -27.16 10.04
C GLY A 59 12.20 -25.84 10.72
N LYS A 60 12.17 -24.72 9.99
CA LYS A 60 11.78 -23.40 10.52
C LYS A 60 10.42 -22.98 9.99
N ARG A 61 9.58 -22.46 10.87
CA ARG A 61 8.30 -21.82 10.52
C ARG A 61 8.56 -20.33 10.31
N VAL A 62 8.58 -19.89 9.07
CA VAL A 62 8.87 -18.51 8.69
C VAL A 62 7.74 -17.94 7.83
N TYR A 63 7.68 -16.63 7.71
CA TYR A 63 6.81 -15.96 6.76
C TYR A 63 7.58 -15.71 5.47
N ILE A 64 7.02 -16.09 4.32
CA ILE A 64 7.63 -15.84 3.01
C ILE A 64 6.91 -14.68 2.34
N VAL A 65 7.69 -13.70 1.88
CA VAL A 65 7.23 -12.55 1.12
C VAL A 65 7.95 -12.54 -0.22
N GLU A 66 7.21 -12.78 -1.30
CA GLU A 66 7.79 -12.78 -2.64
C GLU A 66 7.96 -11.37 -3.20
N ALA A 67 9.11 -11.10 -3.80
CA ALA A 67 9.50 -9.83 -4.39
C ALA A 67 9.93 -10.06 -5.85
N ASN A 68 8.98 -10.38 -6.74
CA ASN A 68 9.28 -10.87 -8.09
C ASN A 68 9.34 -9.78 -9.17
N ARG A 69 9.15 -8.50 -8.83
CA ARG A 69 9.16 -7.38 -9.79
C ARG A 69 9.95 -6.20 -9.25
N ALA A 70 10.71 -5.53 -10.12
CA ALA A 70 11.57 -4.40 -9.76
C ALA A 70 10.87 -3.03 -9.76
N THR A 71 9.54 -2.99 -9.90
CA THR A 71 8.82 -1.71 -9.92
C THR A 71 8.62 -1.16 -8.50
N PRO A 72 8.82 0.15 -8.26
CA PRO A 72 8.62 0.75 -6.94
C PRO A 72 7.21 0.52 -6.37
N GLU A 73 6.19 0.53 -7.23
CA GLU A 73 4.79 0.31 -6.84
C GLU A 73 4.60 -1.11 -6.29
N TYR A 74 5.16 -2.12 -6.95
CA TYR A 74 5.05 -3.50 -6.49
C TYR A 74 5.85 -3.72 -5.19
N LEU A 75 7.06 -3.18 -5.13
CA LEU A 75 7.92 -3.30 -3.95
C LEU A 75 7.39 -2.51 -2.75
N THR A 76 6.59 -1.46 -2.96
CA THR A 76 5.84 -0.81 -1.88
C THR A 76 4.93 -1.83 -1.19
N ASN A 77 4.22 -2.65 -1.95
CA ASN A 77 3.30 -3.65 -1.40
C ASN A 77 4.04 -4.77 -0.64
N VAL A 78 5.22 -5.16 -1.15
CA VAL A 78 6.13 -6.10 -0.44
C VAL A 78 6.50 -5.55 0.93
N VAL A 79 6.95 -4.29 0.99
CA VAL A 79 7.32 -3.61 2.23
C VAL A 79 6.13 -3.47 3.19
N GLU A 80 4.95 -3.14 2.67
CA GLU A 80 3.73 -3.03 3.48
C GLU A 80 3.29 -4.39 4.08
N LYS A 81 3.47 -5.49 3.34
CA LYS A 81 3.26 -6.85 3.88
C LYS A 81 4.27 -7.17 4.99
N VAL A 82 5.54 -6.80 4.82
CA VAL A 82 6.57 -6.95 5.86
C VAL A 82 6.22 -6.14 7.11
N LYS A 83 5.73 -4.89 6.96
CA LYS A 83 5.27 -4.05 8.08
C LYS A 83 4.12 -4.68 8.85
N CYS A 84 3.14 -5.27 8.16
CA CYS A 84 2.06 -6.02 8.82
C CYS A 84 2.63 -7.16 9.67
N LEU A 85 3.47 -8.00 9.08
CA LEU A 85 4.05 -9.16 9.74
C LEU A 85 4.90 -8.77 10.95
N LEU A 86 5.71 -7.72 10.85
CA LEU A 86 6.50 -7.19 11.96
C LEU A 86 5.60 -6.78 13.15
N ARG A 87 4.39 -6.28 12.87
CA ARG A 87 3.40 -5.90 13.90
C ARG A 87 2.55 -7.08 14.39
N GLY A 88 2.75 -8.27 13.84
CA GLY A 88 2.00 -9.47 14.20
C GLY A 88 0.58 -9.52 13.68
N LYS A 89 0.31 -8.84 12.57
CA LYS A 89 -0.92 -8.97 11.81
C LYS A 89 -0.60 -9.46 10.39
N ASP A 90 -1.53 -10.21 9.80
CA ASP A 90 -1.35 -10.69 8.41
C ASP A 90 -1.78 -9.63 7.38
N ARG A 91 -2.59 -8.66 7.80
CA ARG A 91 -3.18 -7.62 6.96
C ARG A 91 -3.55 -6.37 7.76
N TYR A 92 -3.71 -5.25 7.08
CA TYR A 92 -4.33 -4.05 7.65
C TYR A 92 -5.82 -4.29 7.90
N ARG A 93 -6.36 -3.74 8.99
CA ARG A 93 -7.82 -3.75 9.21
C ARG A 93 -8.50 -2.81 8.23
N THR A 94 -7.88 -1.66 7.93
CA THR A 94 -8.41 -0.69 6.98
C THR A 94 -7.31 -0.10 6.13
N LEU A 95 -7.49 -0.18 4.81
CA LEU A 95 -6.71 0.56 3.83
C LEU A 95 -7.52 1.78 3.37
N ILE A 96 -6.96 2.98 3.47
CA ILE A 96 -7.60 4.21 3.02
C ILE A 96 -6.80 4.79 1.88
N LEU A 97 -7.45 5.08 0.77
CA LEU A 97 -6.87 5.77 -0.37
C LEU A 97 -7.55 7.14 -0.46
N GLY A 98 -6.82 8.22 -0.20
CA GLY A 98 -7.29 9.59 -0.45
C GLY A 98 -6.78 10.09 -1.78
N ILE A 99 -7.69 10.56 -2.63
CA ILE A 99 -7.39 11.02 -3.98
C ILE A 99 -7.91 12.45 -4.13
N ASP A 100 -7.00 13.36 -4.47
CA ASP A 100 -7.31 14.73 -4.88
C ASP A 100 -7.26 14.80 -6.42
N PRO A 101 -8.40 14.85 -7.13
CA PRO A 101 -8.47 14.81 -8.59
C PRO A 101 -8.31 16.20 -9.25
N GLY A 102 -7.39 17.03 -8.73
CA GLY A 102 -7.04 18.34 -9.30
C GLY A 102 -6.19 18.30 -10.59
N VAL A 103 -5.59 19.45 -10.94
CA VAL A 103 -4.68 19.58 -12.10
C VAL A 103 -3.54 18.58 -11.99
N LYS A 104 -2.88 18.57 -10.84
CA LYS A 104 -2.03 17.49 -10.38
C LYS A 104 -2.85 16.61 -9.45
N ILE A 105 -2.72 15.30 -9.60
CA ILE A 105 -3.58 14.34 -8.91
C ILE A 105 -2.84 13.83 -7.68
N GLY A 106 -3.25 14.26 -6.49
CA GLY A 106 -2.69 13.80 -5.24
C GLY A 106 -3.19 12.40 -4.89
N LEU A 107 -2.29 11.53 -4.40
CA LEU A 107 -2.64 10.23 -3.82
C LEU A 107 -1.96 10.05 -2.47
N VAL A 108 -2.75 9.64 -1.49
CA VAL A 108 -2.28 9.14 -0.19
C VAL A 108 -2.89 7.77 0.06
N ILE A 109 -2.06 6.83 0.54
CA ILE A 109 -2.47 5.50 0.97
C ILE A 109 -2.11 5.34 2.44
N LEU A 110 -3.10 5.02 3.27
CA LEU A 110 -2.95 4.77 4.70
C LEU A 110 -3.35 3.34 5.04
N GLY A 111 -2.51 2.62 5.78
CA GLY A 111 -2.82 1.31 6.36
C GLY A 111 -2.97 1.45 7.87
N ASP A 112 -4.17 1.22 8.42
CA ASP A 112 -4.50 1.47 9.83
C ASP A 112 -4.05 2.87 10.32
N ASN A 113 -4.34 3.89 9.50
CA ASN A 113 -3.98 5.30 9.69
C ASN A 113 -2.48 5.64 9.59
N GLU A 114 -1.64 4.70 9.21
CA GLU A 114 -0.22 4.97 8.96
C GLU A 114 0.07 5.18 7.48
N LEU A 115 0.95 6.14 7.16
CA LEU A 115 1.31 6.45 5.78
C LEU A 115 2.07 5.29 5.12
N CYS A 116 1.47 4.69 4.09
CA CYS A 116 2.09 3.69 3.22
C CYS A 116 2.70 4.36 1.97
N LYS A 117 1.96 5.27 1.33
CA LYS A 117 2.41 5.99 0.12
C LYS A 117 1.81 7.38 0.07
N ALA A 118 2.60 8.33 -0.42
CA ALA A 118 2.20 9.70 -0.71
C ALA A 118 2.90 10.12 -2.01
N THR A 119 2.15 10.51 -3.03
CA THR A 119 2.70 10.88 -4.34
C THR A 119 1.72 11.74 -5.13
N VAL A 120 2.20 12.30 -6.24
CA VAL A 120 1.40 13.09 -7.17
C VAL A 120 1.51 12.49 -8.57
N PHE A 121 0.43 12.55 -9.34
CA PHE A 121 0.39 12.11 -10.74
C PHE A 121 -0.03 13.25 -11.66
N ASN A 122 0.39 13.16 -12.93
CA ASN A 122 -0.03 14.10 -13.98
C ASN A 122 -1.17 13.53 -14.84
N SER A 123 -1.47 12.24 -14.72
CA SER A 123 -2.47 11.52 -15.53
C SER A 123 -3.37 10.66 -14.64
N VAL A 124 -4.61 10.41 -15.10
CA VAL A 124 -5.54 9.51 -14.39
C VAL A 124 -5.08 8.06 -14.54
N GLU A 125 -4.46 7.74 -15.67
CA GLU A 125 -3.96 6.42 -16.04
C GLU A 125 -2.88 5.92 -15.06
N ASP A 126 -1.93 6.78 -14.71
CA ASP A 126 -0.85 6.46 -13.76
C ASP A 126 -1.40 6.32 -12.33
N LEU A 127 -2.34 7.20 -11.95
CA LEU A 127 -3.06 7.10 -10.68
C LEU A 127 -3.75 5.75 -10.59
N ILE A 128 -4.58 5.41 -11.58
CA ILE A 128 -5.40 4.19 -11.59
C ILE A 128 -4.52 2.95 -11.57
N SER A 129 -3.41 2.95 -12.31
CA SER A 129 -2.42 1.86 -12.25
C SER A 129 -1.87 1.66 -10.84
N THR A 130 -1.57 2.74 -10.12
CA THR A 130 -1.10 2.68 -8.73
C THR A 130 -2.21 2.21 -7.77
N VAL A 131 -3.43 2.71 -7.92
CA VAL A 131 -4.59 2.31 -7.12
C VAL A 131 -4.87 0.82 -7.27
N LYS A 132 -4.87 0.31 -8.51
CA LYS A 132 -5.03 -1.12 -8.82
C LYS A 132 -3.98 -1.96 -8.12
N LEU A 133 -2.71 -1.57 -8.21
CA LEU A 133 -1.61 -2.29 -7.54
C LEU A 133 -1.77 -2.29 -6.02
N ALA A 134 -2.19 -1.18 -5.41
CA ALA A 134 -2.44 -1.10 -3.98
C ALA A 134 -3.59 -2.02 -3.55
N LEU A 135 -4.73 -1.95 -4.25
CA LEU A 135 -5.92 -2.74 -3.94
C LEU A 135 -5.69 -4.25 -4.15
N LEU A 136 -4.84 -4.64 -5.09
CA LEU A 136 -4.51 -6.06 -5.31
C LEU A 136 -3.51 -6.59 -4.28
N ASN A 137 -2.43 -5.84 -4.02
CA ASN A 137 -1.24 -6.42 -3.39
C ASN A 137 -0.99 -5.96 -1.95
N ILE A 138 -1.55 -4.84 -1.50
CA ILE A 138 -1.49 -4.49 -0.07
C ILE A 138 -2.46 -5.43 0.66
N PRO A 139 -2.04 -6.09 1.75
CA PRO A 139 -2.94 -6.94 2.51
C PRO A 139 -3.87 -6.09 3.37
N TYR A 140 -5.17 -6.18 3.15
CA TYR A 140 -6.20 -5.50 3.96
C TYR A 140 -7.48 -6.32 4.10
N GLU A 141 -8.28 -6.02 5.12
CA GLU A 141 -9.67 -6.52 5.27
C GLU A 141 -10.65 -5.64 4.49
N ARG A 142 -10.58 -4.33 4.72
CA ARG A 142 -11.50 -3.34 4.14
C ARG A 142 -10.73 -2.19 3.52
N ALA A 143 -11.20 -1.69 2.39
CA ALA A 143 -10.69 -0.49 1.77
C ALA A 143 -11.76 0.61 1.70
N ARG A 144 -11.31 1.85 1.91
CA ARG A 144 -12.08 3.07 1.65
C ARG A 144 -11.32 3.91 0.64
N VAL A 145 -11.92 4.07 -0.55
CA VAL A 145 -11.38 4.93 -1.61
C VAL A 145 -12.13 6.24 -1.55
N ARG A 146 -11.47 7.27 -1.02
CA ARG A 146 -12.01 8.62 -0.81
C ARG A 146 -11.53 9.53 -1.91
N ILE A 147 -12.46 10.09 -2.66
CA ILE A 147 -12.18 10.90 -3.83
C ILE A 147 -12.78 12.28 -3.58
N GLY A 148 -11.96 13.31 -3.77
CA GLY A 148 -12.40 14.70 -3.73
C GLY A 148 -13.45 15.04 -4.80
N ASN A 149 -13.94 16.27 -4.82
CA ASN A 149 -14.94 16.75 -5.78
C ASN A 149 -14.33 17.69 -6.84
N GLY A 150 -13.16 17.33 -7.37
CA GLY A 150 -12.49 18.03 -8.46
C GLY A 150 -12.99 17.65 -9.86
N GLU A 151 -12.48 18.32 -10.89
CA GLU A 151 -12.91 18.13 -12.29
C GLU A 151 -12.75 16.70 -12.81
N LYS A 152 -11.71 15.97 -12.34
CA LYS A 152 -11.43 14.60 -12.80
C LYS A 152 -12.14 13.52 -11.97
N SER A 153 -12.95 13.89 -10.98
CA SER A 153 -13.54 12.95 -10.00
C SER A 153 -14.38 11.87 -10.67
N ALA A 154 -15.29 12.24 -11.58
CA ALA A 154 -16.16 11.31 -12.27
C ALA A 154 -15.35 10.25 -13.03
N ARG A 155 -14.29 10.67 -13.72
CA ARG A 155 -13.40 9.77 -14.45
C ARG A 155 -12.67 8.80 -13.51
N VAL A 156 -12.13 9.31 -12.40
CA VAL A 156 -11.44 8.48 -11.40
C VAL A 156 -12.39 7.47 -10.77
N VAL A 157 -13.61 7.89 -10.40
CA VAL A 157 -14.65 7.01 -9.85
C VAL A 157 -14.96 5.88 -10.82
N ASN A 158 -15.28 6.19 -12.09
CA ASN A 158 -15.66 5.19 -13.09
C ASN A 158 -14.54 4.17 -13.33
N GLU A 159 -13.28 4.61 -13.45
CA GLU A 159 -12.14 3.71 -13.64
C GLU A 159 -11.91 2.76 -12.45
N ILE A 160 -12.14 3.25 -11.22
CA ILE A 160 -12.02 2.43 -10.02
C ILE A 160 -13.20 1.46 -9.90
N LEU A 161 -14.42 1.89 -10.22
CA LEU A 161 -15.60 1.02 -10.25
C LEU A 161 -15.42 -0.11 -11.26
N ASN A 162 -15.06 0.21 -12.51
CA ASN A 162 -14.80 -0.78 -13.56
C ASN A 162 -13.72 -1.78 -13.14
N PHE A 163 -12.67 -1.31 -12.47
CA PHE A 163 -11.65 -2.18 -11.92
C PHE A 163 -12.20 -3.09 -10.82
N ILE A 164 -12.92 -2.54 -9.85
CA ILE A 164 -13.49 -3.34 -8.75
C ILE A 164 -14.40 -4.42 -9.33
N GLU A 165 -15.32 -4.05 -10.22
CA GLU A 165 -16.24 -4.99 -10.87
C GLU A 165 -15.50 -6.13 -11.59
N LYS A 166 -14.51 -5.80 -12.41
CA LYS A 166 -13.71 -6.78 -13.15
C LYS A 166 -12.99 -7.79 -12.26
N TYR A 167 -12.57 -7.40 -11.05
CA TYR A 167 -11.78 -8.22 -10.14
C TYR A 167 -12.53 -8.70 -8.89
N LYS A 168 -13.81 -8.30 -8.72
CA LYS A 168 -14.66 -8.63 -7.57
C LYS A 168 -14.83 -10.14 -7.37
N SER A 169 -14.97 -10.89 -8.45
CA SER A 169 -15.19 -12.35 -8.39
C SER A 169 -13.91 -13.17 -8.24
N LYS A 170 -12.74 -12.51 -8.18
CA LYS A 170 -11.42 -13.16 -8.14
C LYS A 170 -10.56 -12.59 -7.02
N GLU A 171 -9.54 -11.78 -7.33
CA GLU A 171 -8.54 -11.26 -6.41
C GLU A 171 -9.13 -10.35 -5.30
N LEU A 172 -10.34 -9.81 -5.50
CA LEU A 172 -11.02 -8.93 -4.55
C LEU A 172 -12.22 -9.60 -3.83
N LYS A 173 -12.45 -10.91 -4.03
CA LYS A 173 -13.65 -11.61 -3.55
C LYS A 173 -13.93 -11.46 -2.05
N GLU A 174 -12.88 -11.47 -1.24
CA GLU A 174 -12.99 -11.38 0.22
C GLU A 174 -12.75 -9.95 0.75
N LYS A 175 -12.60 -8.96 -0.14
CA LYS A 175 -12.25 -7.60 0.22
C LYS A 175 -13.48 -6.70 0.15
N GLU A 176 -13.81 -6.05 1.26
CA GLU A 176 -14.82 -5.00 1.25
C GLU A 176 -14.19 -3.71 0.72
N ILE A 177 -14.67 -3.18 -0.40
CA ILE A 177 -14.18 -1.93 -0.96
C ILE A 177 -15.36 -0.98 -1.10
N VAL A 178 -15.23 0.21 -0.52
CA VAL A 178 -16.24 1.26 -0.60
C VAL A 178 -15.60 2.50 -1.18
N ILE A 179 -16.27 3.12 -2.15
CA ILE A 179 -15.90 4.41 -2.71
C ILE A 179 -16.73 5.51 -2.04
N GLU A 180 -16.07 6.57 -1.62
CA GLU A 180 -16.65 7.72 -0.95
C GLU A 180 -16.30 9.01 -1.70
N LEU A 181 -17.29 9.85 -2.00
CA LEU A 181 -17.07 11.22 -2.47
C LEU A 181 -16.95 12.15 -1.26
N VAL A 182 -15.88 12.93 -1.23
CA VAL A 182 -15.55 13.83 -0.12
C VAL A 182 -15.69 15.26 -0.58
N ASP A 183 -16.48 16.03 0.16
CA ASP A 183 -16.57 17.48 -0.04
C ASP A 183 -15.30 18.18 0.50
N GLU A 184 -14.64 18.92 -0.38
CA GLU A 184 -13.40 19.64 -0.14
C GLU A 184 -13.60 21.06 0.42
N THR A 185 -14.83 21.58 0.42
CA THR A 185 -15.14 22.99 0.76
C THR A 185 -14.79 23.38 2.20
N ARG A 186 -14.60 22.41 3.10
CA ARG A 186 -14.14 22.65 4.48
C ARG A 186 -12.64 22.40 4.54
N THR A 187 -11.85 23.26 5.18
CA THR A 187 -10.42 22.98 5.43
C THR A 187 -10.28 22.21 6.74
N TYR A 188 -9.41 21.19 6.80
CA TYR A 188 -9.17 20.42 8.03
C TYR A 188 -7.72 20.56 8.44
N ASN A 189 -7.47 20.68 9.74
CA ASN A 189 -6.12 20.76 10.28
C ASN A 189 -5.44 19.39 10.18
N ILE A 190 -4.32 19.33 9.46
CA ILE A 190 -3.54 18.09 9.29
C ILE A 190 -3.19 17.53 10.68
N PRO A 191 -3.49 16.24 10.95
CA PRO A 191 -3.17 15.61 12.22
C PRO A 191 -1.67 15.74 12.54
N ALA A 192 -1.34 16.08 13.79
CA ALA A 192 0.04 16.34 14.22
C ALA A 192 1.02 15.19 13.93
N ILE A 193 0.49 13.95 13.84
CA ILE A 193 1.22 12.71 13.51
C ILE A 193 1.93 12.79 12.15
N PHE A 194 1.38 13.56 11.20
CA PHE A 194 1.97 13.73 9.87
C PHE A 194 2.98 14.89 9.82
N ARG A 195 2.97 15.82 10.80
CA ARG A 195 3.85 16.99 10.83
C ARG A 195 5.33 16.66 11.00
N GLY A 196 5.66 15.58 11.72
CA GLY A 196 7.05 15.14 11.89
C GLY A 196 7.72 14.59 10.62
N LYS A 197 6.94 14.28 9.56
CA LYS A 197 7.43 13.82 8.25
C LYS A 197 7.24 14.89 7.14
N MET A 198 6.77 16.10 7.48
CA MET A 198 6.42 17.21 6.56
C MET A 198 7.63 18.07 6.17
N GLY A 199 8.57 17.52 5.38
CA GLY A 199 9.42 18.35 4.51
C GLY A 199 8.59 18.99 3.37
N ASN A 200 9.21 19.31 2.23
CA ASN A 200 8.54 19.77 0.98
C ASN A 200 7.56 18.71 0.42
N ILE A 201 6.45 18.46 1.11
CA ILE A 201 5.34 17.63 0.63
C ILE A 201 4.51 18.50 -0.31
N PRO A 202 4.27 18.08 -1.57
CA PRO A 202 3.45 18.84 -2.50
C PRO A 202 2.06 19.12 -1.94
N LYS A 203 1.51 20.30 -2.24
CA LYS A 203 0.17 20.71 -1.81
C LYS A 203 -0.90 19.66 -2.17
N ASP A 204 -0.78 19.06 -3.34
CA ASP A 204 -1.71 18.03 -3.83
C ASP A 204 -1.73 16.78 -2.92
N VAL A 205 -0.57 16.40 -2.34
CA VAL A 205 -0.49 15.29 -1.37
C VAL A 205 -1.17 15.66 -0.06
N ILE A 206 -1.05 16.92 0.37
CA ILE A 206 -1.71 17.42 1.60
C ILE A 206 -3.23 17.41 1.42
N SER A 207 -3.73 17.86 0.27
CA SER A 207 -5.15 17.77 -0.08
C SER A 207 -5.63 16.32 -0.07
N ALA A 208 -4.91 15.41 -0.72
CA ALA A 208 -5.25 13.99 -0.72
C ALA A 208 -5.24 13.37 0.70
N LEU A 209 -4.32 13.81 1.59
CA LEU A 209 -4.33 13.40 3.00
C LEU A 209 -5.59 13.91 3.72
N ASN A 210 -5.99 15.16 3.49
CA ASN A 210 -7.22 15.71 4.07
C ASN A 210 -8.46 14.95 3.60
N ILE A 211 -8.50 14.57 2.33
CA ILE A 211 -9.55 13.71 1.75
C ILE A 211 -9.51 12.33 2.43
N ALA A 212 -8.32 11.73 2.59
CA ALA A 212 -8.15 10.43 3.22
C ALA A 212 -8.70 10.38 4.65
N VAL A 213 -8.57 11.44 5.46
CA VAL A 213 -8.99 11.40 6.88
C VAL A 213 -10.45 11.80 7.10
N ARG A 214 -11.18 12.23 6.07
CA ARG A 214 -12.59 12.62 6.15
C ARG A 214 -13.52 11.49 5.79
N LYS A 215 -14.70 11.45 6.40
CA LYS A 215 -15.80 10.62 5.88
C LYS A 215 -16.39 11.30 4.64
N GLY A 216 -16.60 10.54 3.57
CA GLY A 216 -17.36 10.99 2.42
C GLY A 216 -18.75 10.36 2.34
N LEU A 217 -19.49 10.75 1.31
CA LEU A 217 -20.74 10.14 0.89
C LEU A 217 -20.43 8.85 0.15
N VAL A 218 -20.99 7.73 0.61
CA VAL A 218 -20.80 6.43 -0.04
C VAL A 218 -21.49 6.45 -1.40
N ILE A 219 -20.76 6.02 -2.43
CA ILE A 219 -21.35 5.72 -3.74
C ILE A 219 -21.87 4.27 -3.66
N GLU A 220 -23.17 4.10 -3.47
CA GLU A 220 -23.82 2.80 -3.63
C GLU A 220 -23.97 2.47 -5.13
N GLY A 221 -23.85 1.19 -5.46
CA GLY A 221 -23.67 0.70 -6.83
C GLY A 221 -24.66 1.32 -7.80
N ILE A 222 -24.14 2.00 -8.82
CA ILE A 222 -24.92 2.38 -9.99
C ILE A 222 -25.23 1.07 -10.71
N GLU A 223 -26.50 0.63 -10.64
CA GLU A 223 -27.05 -0.29 -11.62
C GLU A 223 -26.95 0.42 -12.98
N TYR A 224 -26.02 -0.01 -13.82
CA TYR A 224 -25.99 0.42 -15.20
C TYR A 224 -27.01 -0.41 -15.98
N SER A 225 -28.09 0.24 -16.40
CA SER A 225 -29.03 -0.17 -17.44
C SER A 225 -28.33 -0.45 -18.77
#